data_AF-A0A836FBK3-F1
#
_entry.id   AF-A0A836FBK3-F1
#
_cell.length_a   1.000
_cell.length_b   1.000
_cell.length_c   1.000
_cell.angle_alpha   90.00
_cell.angle_beta   90.00
_cell.angle_gamma   90.00
#
_symmetry.space_group_name_H-M   'P 1'
#
loop_
_entity.id
_entity.type
_entity.pdbx_description
1 polymer ?
#
loop_
_entity_poly.entity_id
_entity_poly.type
_entity_poly.pdbx_seq_one_letter_code
_entity_poly.pdbx_strand_id
1 'polypeptide(L)'
;MIFINRESPLLENPKTLRNLIRNIGGGSSPILSRKPATNVKKNAESEMVSTKRTNTKGRVNSISKSEAVAKRSISCDSRLNSSRKRDSSIDTAIERKTKEKIDSSYILLSQEEYTEHKTSIIQCKSNASGSYVATGDADGVIKVWTPIPSPKTVTTFSSSTANSNKAITSLDWISKNERYFLHGDNNGLIQLHDTRDCKTLWEIQHENSRIVTLICNPTESTFVCSVSDGNEGKLLLYDIKTKKLERTLPLEQNVTALCSAFNHNGQLLITGLSNGNILIHDLRRNEIIDNLNCHSSPIIDIELINDFTNICAQSEDGKLCQRSLNHFGKILWETKIKIEKNPVHGKLFTFDQTGNYMLLCTQTGGNIYKMPPGAQGKILELGGHKGTLCCDWSTANQSGTCITGGAEGKARVSTLLSP
;
A
#
# COMPACT_ATOMS: atom_id res chain seq x y z
N MET A 1 -0.08 -57.03 39.18
CA MET A 1 0.35 -55.63 39.43
C MET A 1 0.16 -54.88 38.13
N ILE A 2 -0.74 -53.90 38.16
CA ILE A 2 -1.31 -53.20 37.01
C ILE A 2 -0.40 -52.01 36.68
N PHE A 3 0.01 -51.88 35.41
CA PHE A 3 0.63 -50.66 34.89
C PHE A 3 -0.47 -49.63 34.65
N ILE A 4 -0.36 -48.47 35.31
CA ILE A 4 -1.28 -47.34 35.17
C ILE A 4 -0.80 -46.49 33.99
N ASN A 5 -1.48 -46.62 32.85
CA ASN A 5 -1.50 -45.60 31.80
C ASN A 5 -2.20 -44.35 32.35
N ARG A 6 -1.51 -43.21 32.34
CA ARG A 6 -2.15 -41.89 32.44
C ARG A 6 -2.44 -41.39 31.04
N GLU A 7 -3.59 -41.76 30.52
CA GLU A 7 -4.24 -41.02 29.43
C GLU A 7 -4.68 -39.65 29.99
N SER A 8 -4.33 -38.58 29.26
CA SER A 8 -4.86 -37.24 29.48
C SER A 8 -5.99 -37.01 28.49
N PRO A 9 -7.18 -36.53 28.91
CA PRO A 9 -8.32 -36.43 28.03
C PRO A 9 -8.20 -35.19 27.14
N LEU A 10 -8.01 -35.43 25.84
CA LEU A 10 -8.42 -34.51 24.78
C LEU A 10 -9.96 -34.40 24.84
N LEU A 11 -10.47 -33.31 25.42
CA LEU A 11 -11.88 -32.96 25.31
C LEU A 11 -12.04 -31.80 24.32
N GLU A 12 -12.71 -32.13 23.23
CA GLU A 12 -13.22 -31.26 22.19
C GLU A 12 -13.87 -29.98 22.75
N ASN A 13 -13.50 -28.83 22.20
CA ASN A 13 -14.39 -27.66 22.19
C ASN A 13 -14.00 -26.72 21.04
N PRO A 14 -14.60 -26.86 19.83
CA PRO A 14 -14.37 -25.94 18.74
C PRO A 14 -15.24 -24.69 18.96
N LYS A 15 -14.89 -23.85 19.93
CA LYS A 15 -15.36 -22.45 19.98
C LYS A 15 -14.55 -21.65 18.96
N THR A 16 -14.78 -21.99 17.69
CA THR A 16 -14.11 -21.50 16.50
C THR A 16 -14.51 -20.07 16.17
N LEU A 17 -13.60 -19.39 15.47
CA LEU A 17 -13.66 -18.06 14.83
C LEU A 17 -15.04 -17.62 14.28
N ARG A 18 -15.95 -18.56 13.97
CA ARG A 18 -17.34 -18.31 13.57
C ARG A 18 -18.12 -17.37 14.49
N ASN A 19 -17.89 -17.43 15.81
CA ASN A 19 -18.55 -16.52 16.75
C ASN A 19 -17.93 -15.11 16.76
N LEU A 20 -16.67 -14.97 16.35
CA LEU A 20 -16.02 -13.67 16.22
C LEU A 20 -16.48 -12.96 14.94
N ILE A 21 -16.67 -13.71 13.86
CA ILE A 21 -17.14 -13.18 12.57
C ILE A 21 -18.64 -12.81 12.59
N ARG A 22 -19.48 -13.53 13.35
CA ARG A 22 -20.94 -13.25 13.39
C ARG A 22 -21.32 -11.95 14.11
N ASN A 23 -20.51 -11.44 15.04
CA ASN A 23 -20.79 -10.16 15.69
C ASN A 23 -20.46 -8.93 14.81
N ILE A 24 -20.09 -9.14 13.54
CA ILE A 24 -19.78 -8.10 12.55
C ILE A 24 -21.04 -7.72 11.72
N GLY A 25 -22.17 -8.43 11.87
CA GLY A 25 -23.40 -8.15 11.12
C GLY A 25 -24.56 -7.70 12.02
N GLY A 26 -24.64 -6.40 12.34
CA GLY A 26 -25.80 -5.87 13.07
C GLY A 26 -25.60 -4.49 13.68
N GLY A 27 -25.42 -3.46 12.84
CA GLY A 27 -25.39 -2.07 13.28
C GLY A 27 -26.01 -1.18 12.22
N SER A 28 -27.34 -1.16 12.18
CA SER A 28 -28.13 -0.25 11.33
C SER A 28 -27.75 1.21 11.58
N SER A 29 -27.38 1.93 10.53
CA SER A 29 -27.29 3.38 10.52
C SER A 29 -28.65 4.01 10.84
N PRO A 30 -28.73 5.12 11.62
CA PRO A 30 -29.97 5.87 11.73
C PRO A 30 -30.10 6.81 10.53
N ILE A 31 -31.03 6.49 9.62
CA ILE A 31 -31.56 7.42 8.62
C ILE A 31 -32.70 8.23 9.28
N LEU A 32 -32.68 9.54 9.02
CA LEU A 32 -33.69 10.53 9.38
C LEU A 32 -35.13 10.03 9.11
N SER A 33 -36.01 10.24 10.08
CA SER A 33 -37.45 10.36 9.81
C SER A 33 -38.07 11.50 10.61
N ARG A 34 -38.89 12.27 9.89
CA ARG A 34 -39.57 13.52 10.23
C ARG A 34 -40.65 13.34 11.32
N LYS A 35 -40.86 14.44 12.06
CA LYS A 35 -41.86 14.80 13.10
C LYS A 35 -43.27 14.15 13.03
N PRO A 36 -43.99 14.22 14.16
CA PRO A 36 -45.16 15.12 14.23
C PRO A 36 -45.11 16.12 15.40
N ALA A 37 -45.95 17.15 15.28
CA ALA A 37 -46.01 18.36 16.09
C ALA A 37 -46.74 18.20 17.42
N THR A 38 -46.34 18.98 18.43
CA THR A 38 -47.24 19.49 19.48
C THR A 38 -46.90 20.94 19.81
N ASN A 39 -47.96 21.75 19.86
CA ASN A 39 -48.00 23.16 20.20
C ASN A 39 -47.79 23.39 21.69
N VAL A 40 -46.93 24.35 22.09
CA VAL A 40 -47.17 25.24 23.24
C VAL A 40 -46.54 26.61 22.95
N LYS A 41 -47.38 27.66 23.00
CA LYS A 41 -47.04 29.10 23.00
C LYS A 41 -46.28 29.45 24.30
N LYS A 42 -45.38 30.42 24.42
CA LYS A 42 -45.64 31.87 24.34
C LYS A 42 -44.34 32.64 24.69
N ASN A 43 -44.35 33.91 24.27
CA ASN A 43 -43.63 35.09 24.75
C ASN A 43 -42.31 35.49 24.07
N ALA A 44 -42.47 36.58 23.33
CA ALA A 44 -41.48 37.49 22.81
C ALA A 44 -40.87 38.34 23.93
N GLU A 45 -39.65 38.81 23.71
CA GLU A 45 -39.35 40.23 23.82
C GLU A 45 -38.20 40.60 22.87
N SER A 46 -38.37 41.77 22.29
CA SER A 46 -37.63 42.40 21.21
C SER A 46 -36.47 43.24 21.74
N GLU A 47 -35.41 43.39 20.95
CA GLU A 47 -34.91 44.73 20.62
C GLU A 47 -34.10 44.72 19.32
N MET A 48 -34.61 45.48 18.35
CA MET A 48 -33.92 45.95 17.15
C MET A 48 -33.23 47.27 17.49
N VAL A 49 -32.02 47.51 17.00
CA VAL A 49 -31.70 48.81 16.39
C VAL A 49 -30.91 48.61 15.10
N SER A 50 -31.55 49.07 14.03
CA SER A 50 -31.07 49.31 12.67
C SER A 50 -30.31 50.63 12.56
N THR A 51 -29.45 50.78 11.54
CA THR A 51 -29.51 51.84 10.48
C THR A 51 -28.23 51.78 9.63
N LYS A 52 -28.29 51.43 8.34
CA LYS A 52 -28.68 52.19 7.12
C LYS A 52 -27.48 52.87 6.41
N ARG A 53 -27.11 52.26 5.28
CA ARG A 53 -26.89 52.80 3.91
C ARG A 53 -26.29 54.21 3.75
N THR A 54 -25.38 54.35 2.79
CA THR A 54 -25.65 55.09 1.52
C THR A 54 -24.62 54.80 0.42
N ASN A 55 -25.13 54.69 -0.81
CA ASN A 55 -24.42 54.73 -2.09
C ASN A 55 -24.14 56.19 -2.48
N THR A 56 -23.05 56.47 -3.20
CA THR A 56 -23.04 57.47 -4.29
C THR A 56 -21.99 57.15 -5.35
N LYS A 57 -22.35 57.47 -6.61
CA LYS A 57 -21.60 57.33 -7.86
C LYS A 57 -20.63 58.51 -8.06
N GLY A 58 -19.55 58.29 -8.82
CA GLY A 58 -18.76 59.33 -9.50
C GLY A 58 -18.08 58.75 -10.74
N ARG A 59 -18.25 59.42 -11.89
CA ARG A 59 -17.86 59.03 -13.26
C ARG A 59 -16.77 60.00 -13.75
N VAL A 60 -15.92 59.59 -14.70
CA VAL A 60 -15.54 60.28 -15.98
C VAL A 60 -14.10 59.95 -16.46
N ASN A 61 -14.03 59.34 -17.67
CA ASN A 61 -13.11 59.46 -18.84
C ASN A 61 -11.56 59.42 -18.65
N SER A 62 -10.70 58.99 -19.59
CA SER A 62 -10.77 58.79 -21.06
C SER A 62 -9.48 58.13 -21.62
N ILE A 63 -9.63 57.31 -22.68
CA ILE A 63 -8.87 57.25 -23.98
C ILE A 63 -7.36 56.87 -23.93
N SER A 64 -6.77 55.96 -24.73
CA SER A 64 -6.86 55.60 -26.17
C SER A 64 -6.63 54.08 -26.41
N LYS A 65 -7.36 53.35 -27.27
CA LYS A 65 -7.23 53.20 -28.76
C LYS A 65 -5.78 53.02 -29.23
N SER A 66 -5.39 52.14 -30.15
CA SER A 66 -6.00 51.17 -31.11
C SER A 66 -4.78 50.32 -31.60
N GLU A 67 -4.83 49.23 -32.37
CA GLU A 67 -5.67 48.86 -33.50
C GLU A 67 -5.37 47.40 -33.90
N ALA A 68 -6.39 46.69 -34.35
CA ALA A 68 -6.31 45.41 -35.03
C ALA A 68 -5.98 45.62 -36.53
N VAL A 69 -5.53 44.59 -37.24
CA VAL A 69 -6.10 44.12 -38.54
C VAL A 69 -5.51 42.75 -38.91
N ALA A 70 -6.38 41.94 -39.52
CA ALA A 70 -6.19 40.55 -39.90
C ALA A 70 -5.82 40.33 -41.38
N LYS A 71 -5.57 39.04 -41.67
CA LYS A 71 -5.62 38.30 -42.96
C LYS A 71 -4.32 38.26 -43.79
N ARG A 72 -3.81 37.03 -44.05
CA ARG A 72 -4.01 36.30 -45.32
C ARG A 72 -3.38 34.90 -45.30
N SER A 73 -4.11 33.98 -45.91
CA SER A 73 -3.76 32.63 -46.33
C SER A 73 -2.75 32.61 -47.48
N ILE A 74 -1.80 31.66 -47.49
CA ILE A 74 -1.10 31.21 -48.70
C ILE A 74 -1.00 29.68 -48.67
N SER A 75 -1.59 29.07 -49.68
CA SER A 75 -1.39 27.69 -50.13
C SER A 75 -0.08 27.57 -50.90
N CYS A 76 0.57 26.42 -50.83
CA CYS A 76 1.38 25.92 -51.94
C CYS A 76 1.17 24.42 -52.09
N ASP A 77 0.34 24.09 -53.07
CA ASP A 77 0.23 22.79 -53.70
C ASP A 77 1.21 22.82 -54.89
N SER A 78 2.10 21.83 -55.02
CA SER A 78 2.87 21.62 -56.24
C SER A 78 2.96 20.12 -56.52
N ARG A 79 2.10 19.67 -57.44
CA ARG A 79 2.22 18.38 -58.13
C ARG A 79 3.06 18.58 -59.39
N LEU A 80 4.07 17.75 -59.59
CA LEU A 80 4.46 17.24 -60.90
C LEU A 80 4.85 15.75 -60.79
N ASN A 81 4.23 14.95 -61.65
CA ASN A 81 4.38 13.50 -61.84
C ASN A 81 5.68 13.15 -62.57
N SER A 82 6.28 11.98 -62.27
CA SER A 82 6.64 10.98 -63.31
C SER A 82 7.17 9.64 -62.74
N SER A 83 6.55 8.56 -63.24
CA SER A 83 7.09 7.22 -63.56
C SER A 83 7.58 6.24 -62.46
N ARG A 84 6.66 5.31 -62.12
CA ARG A 84 6.78 3.83 -62.12
C ARG A 84 8.14 3.18 -61.77
N LYS A 85 8.13 2.31 -60.74
CA LYS A 85 8.34 0.85 -60.88
C LYS A 85 7.74 0.10 -59.69
N ARG A 86 7.08 -1.01 -60.02
CA ARG A 86 6.56 -2.05 -59.12
C ARG A 86 7.72 -2.92 -58.61
N ASP A 87 7.38 -3.75 -57.62
CA ASP A 87 8.13 -4.84 -56.98
C ASP A 87 8.83 -4.36 -55.70
N SER A 88 8.67 -4.96 -54.52
CA SER A 88 8.25 -6.31 -54.17
C SER A 88 7.64 -6.33 -52.76
N SER A 89 6.38 -6.75 -52.68
CA SER A 89 5.80 -7.36 -51.49
C SER A 89 6.62 -8.58 -51.11
N ILE A 90 7.25 -8.61 -49.92
CA ILE A 90 7.51 -9.83 -49.10
C ILE A 90 8.15 -9.54 -47.73
N ASP A 91 8.76 -8.38 -47.45
CA ASP A 91 9.56 -8.25 -46.20
C ASP A 91 8.95 -7.50 -44.99
N THR A 92 7.70 -7.02 -45.05
CA THR A 92 7.04 -6.39 -43.88
C THR A 92 6.10 -7.32 -43.10
N ALA A 93 6.22 -8.63 -43.28
CA ALA A 93 5.32 -9.63 -42.67
C ALA A 93 5.95 -10.48 -41.54
N ILE A 94 7.23 -10.30 -41.19
CA ILE A 94 7.92 -11.19 -40.23
C ILE A 94 8.13 -10.56 -38.83
N GLU A 95 7.96 -9.25 -38.65
CA GLU A 95 8.06 -8.60 -37.32
C GLU A 95 6.71 -8.28 -36.65
N ARG A 96 5.63 -8.96 -37.04
CA ARG A 96 4.33 -8.91 -36.33
C ARG A 96 4.01 -10.21 -35.59
N LYS A 97 4.99 -10.77 -34.88
CA LYS A 97 4.72 -11.82 -33.88
C LYS A 97 4.15 -11.19 -32.61
N THR A 98 2.82 -11.25 -32.52
CA THR A 98 2.02 -11.41 -31.30
C THR A 98 2.18 -10.35 -30.20
N LYS A 99 1.66 -9.14 -30.43
CA LYS A 99 0.94 -8.44 -29.35
C LYS A 99 -0.46 -9.05 -29.28
N GLU A 100 -0.62 -10.11 -28.48
CA GLU A 100 -1.96 -10.54 -28.08
C GLU A 100 -2.67 -9.33 -27.48
N LYS A 101 -3.88 -9.09 -27.98
CA LYS A 101 -4.74 -7.99 -27.56
C LYS A 101 -5.16 -8.31 -26.12
N ILE A 102 -4.40 -7.85 -25.14
CA ILE A 102 -4.77 -7.98 -23.74
C ILE A 102 -6.05 -7.17 -23.56
N ASP A 103 -7.10 -7.82 -23.08
CA ASP A 103 -8.38 -7.18 -22.76
C ASP A 103 -8.16 -6.30 -21.53
N SER A 104 -7.75 -5.05 -21.78
CA SER A 104 -7.28 -4.15 -20.73
C SER A 104 -8.47 -3.58 -19.99
N SER A 105 -8.91 -4.27 -18.93
CA SER A 105 -9.91 -3.70 -17.99
C SER A 105 -9.41 -2.37 -17.42
N TYR A 106 -8.10 -2.18 -17.27
CA TYR A 106 -7.50 -0.91 -16.87
C TYR A 106 -6.89 -0.17 -18.06
N ILE A 107 -7.07 1.15 -18.09
CA ILE A 107 -6.41 2.03 -19.06
C ILE A 107 -5.29 2.78 -18.34
N LEU A 108 -4.05 2.65 -18.84
CA LEU A 108 -2.91 3.46 -18.38
C LEU A 108 -3.05 4.89 -18.91
N LEU A 109 -3.32 5.84 -18.01
CA LEU A 109 -3.49 7.26 -18.36
C LEU A 109 -2.15 7.98 -18.46
N SER A 110 -1.27 7.75 -17.49
CA SER A 110 0.07 8.34 -17.45
C SER A 110 1.02 7.44 -16.68
N GLN A 111 2.31 7.57 -16.99
CA GLN A 111 3.39 6.98 -16.22
C GLN A 111 4.50 8.01 -16.06
N GLU A 112 4.71 8.44 -14.83
CA GLU A 112 5.70 9.44 -14.47
C GLU A 112 6.82 8.83 -13.63
N GLU A 113 7.99 9.45 -13.66
CA GLU A 113 9.19 8.95 -12.97
C GLU A 113 9.67 9.96 -11.93
N TYR A 114 9.94 9.45 -10.74
CA TYR A 114 10.52 10.19 -9.63
C TYR A 114 11.96 9.72 -9.41
N THR A 115 12.91 10.64 -9.53
CA THR A 115 14.35 10.33 -9.70
C THR A 115 15.25 10.97 -8.64
N GLU A 116 14.68 11.39 -7.51
CA GLU A 116 15.47 12.07 -6.48
C GLU A 116 16.26 11.15 -5.54
N HIS A 117 15.92 9.86 -5.46
CA HIS A 117 16.73 8.89 -4.71
C HIS A 117 18.02 8.58 -5.47
N LYS A 118 19.10 8.40 -4.71
CA LYS A 118 20.44 8.10 -5.27
C LYS A 118 20.77 6.61 -5.22
N THR A 119 20.03 5.85 -4.43
CA THR A 119 20.20 4.41 -4.22
C THR A 119 18.85 3.70 -4.28
N SER A 120 18.90 2.37 -4.28
CA SER A 120 17.74 1.48 -4.41
C SER A 120 16.59 1.86 -3.48
N ILE A 121 15.38 2.02 -4.04
CA ILE A 121 14.18 2.26 -3.23
C ILE A 121 13.67 0.91 -2.73
N ILE A 122 13.75 0.69 -1.41
CA ILE A 122 13.38 -0.57 -0.76
C ILE A 122 11.92 -0.54 -0.30
N GLN A 123 11.42 0.61 0.13
CA GLN A 123 10.04 0.77 0.61
C GLN A 123 9.32 1.88 -0.14
N CYS A 124 8.05 1.65 -0.47
CA CYS A 124 7.14 2.67 -0.98
C CYS A 124 5.74 2.48 -0.39
N LYS A 125 5.16 3.54 0.17
CA LYS A 125 3.80 3.53 0.73
C LYS A 125 3.08 4.85 0.52
N SER A 126 1.87 4.78 -0.02
CA SER A 126 0.92 5.88 -0.06
C SER A 126 0.23 6.02 1.30
N ASN A 127 -0.12 7.25 1.68
CA ASN A 127 -1.07 7.45 2.76
C ASN A 127 -2.50 7.06 2.32
N ALA A 128 -3.44 6.94 3.27
CA ALA A 128 -4.77 6.42 2.96
C ALA A 128 -5.58 7.29 1.96
N SER A 129 -5.34 8.61 1.93
CA SER A 129 -5.92 9.51 0.93
C SER A 129 -5.24 9.47 -0.45
N GLY A 130 -4.06 8.84 -0.57
CA GLY A 130 -3.24 8.85 -1.78
C GLY A 130 -2.61 10.22 -2.11
N SER A 131 -2.69 11.18 -1.19
CA SER A 131 -2.14 12.53 -1.39
C SER A 131 -0.62 12.60 -1.23
N TYR A 132 -0.05 11.71 -0.42
CA TYR A 132 1.38 11.61 -0.20
C TYR A 132 1.85 10.17 -0.39
N VAL A 133 3.08 10.07 -0.88
CA VAL A 133 3.84 8.82 -0.95
C VAL A 133 5.12 9.02 -0.16
N ALA A 134 5.45 8.04 0.67
CA ALA A 134 6.73 7.96 1.34
C ALA A 134 7.55 6.82 0.71
N THR A 135 8.78 7.13 0.31
CA THR A 135 9.74 6.18 -0.25
C THR A 135 11.00 6.16 0.58
N GLY A 136 11.49 4.98 0.94
CA GLY A 136 12.72 4.77 1.72
C GLY A 136 13.76 3.97 0.94
N ASP A 137 15.02 4.39 0.99
CA ASP A 137 16.11 3.77 0.25
C ASP A 137 17.14 3.02 1.11
N ALA A 138 18.12 2.41 0.43
CA ALA A 138 19.20 1.63 1.03
C ALA A 138 20.19 2.46 1.87
N ASP A 139 20.24 3.78 1.68
CA ASP A 139 21.14 4.67 2.43
C ASP A 139 20.43 5.33 3.63
N GLY A 140 19.19 4.94 3.89
CA GLY A 140 18.41 5.47 5.01
C GLY A 140 17.75 6.81 4.71
N VAL A 141 17.66 7.22 3.45
CA VAL A 141 16.95 8.44 3.05
C VAL A 141 15.49 8.12 2.79
N ILE A 142 14.61 8.92 3.39
CA ILE A 142 13.17 8.84 3.20
C ILE A 142 12.71 10.10 2.52
N LYS A 143 11.99 9.97 1.42
CA LYS A 143 11.38 11.10 0.73
C LYS A 143 9.88 10.99 0.81
N VAL A 144 9.22 12.11 1.18
CA VAL A 144 7.78 12.25 1.15
C VAL A 144 7.42 13.23 0.04
N TRP A 145 6.55 12.81 -0.86
CA TRP A 145 6.25 13.52 -2.09
C TRP A 145 4.78 13.36 -2.50
N THR A 146 4.28 14.29 -3.30
CA THR A 146 2.94 14.21 -3.89
C THR A 146 3.02 13.52 -5.26
N PRO A 147 2.22 12.47 -5.54
CA PRO A 147 2.29 11.76 -6.82
C PRO A 147 1.57 12.48 -7.96
N ILE A 148 0.56 13.30 -7.66
CA ILE A 148 -0.33 13.98 -8.61
C ILE A 148 -0.34 15.48 -8.25
N PRO A 149 -0.36 16.42 -9.22
CA PRO A 149 -0.42 16.22 -10.67
C PRO A 149 0.89 15.78 -11.32
N SER A 150 2.00 15.89 -10.59
CA SER A 150 3.30 15.35 -10.98
C SER A 150 4.13 15.06 -9.73
N PRO A 151 5.02 14.05 -9.71
CA PRO A 151 5.89 13.74 -8.58
C PRO A 151 6.67 14.97 -8.11
N LYS A 152 6.45 15.37 -6.86
CA LYS A 152 7.15 16.50 -6.25
C LYS A 152 7.43 16.25 -4.78
N THR A 153 8.70 16.41 -4.41
CA THR A 153 9.16 16.30 -3.02
C THR A 153 8.56 17.39 -2.15
N VAL A 154 7.98 16.96 -1.05
CA VAL A 154 7.45 17.80 0.02
C VAL A 154 8.50 17.93 1.10
N THR A 155 9.07 16.80 1.54
CA THR A 155 10.10 16.77 2.58
C THR A 155 11.01 15.55 2.42
N THR A 156 12.21 15.64 2.99
CA THR A 156 13.19 14.56 3.05
C THR A 156 13.63 14.37 4.49
N PHE A 157 13.64 13.11 4.93
CA PHE A 157 14.15 12.67 6.22
C PHE A 157 15.34 11.73 5.99
N SER A 158 16.11 11.49 7.04
CA SER A 158 17.18 10.51 7.01
C SER A 158 17.24 9.79 8.35
N SER A 159 17.53 8.49 8.32
CA SER A 159 17.79 7.72 9.55
C SER A 159 18.95 8.37 10.31
N SER A 160 18.75 8.58 11.62
CA SER A 160 19.73 9.23 12.50
C SER A 160 20.88 8.32 12.90
N THR A 161 20.86 7.03 12.54
CA THR A 161 21.89 6.08 12.96
C THR A 161 23.26 6.43 12.39
N ALA A 162 24.33 6.25 13.18
CA ALA A 162 25.71 6.56 12.77
C ALA A 162 26.37 5.48 11.91
N ASN A 163 25.85 4.24 11.93
CA ASN A 163 26.42 3.09 11.23
C ASN A 163 26.27 3.20 9.70
N SER A 164 27.09 2.41 8.98
CA SER A 164 27.18 2.47 7.52
C SER A 164 25.95 1.91 6.79
N ASN A 165 25.24 0.94 7.35
CA ASN A 165 24.09 0.32 6.69
C ASN A 165 22.77 0.83 7.31
N LYS A 166 22.21 1.90 6.75
CA LYS A 166 21.00 2.58 7.26
C LYS A 166 19.73 2.23 6.49
N ALA A 167 19.75 1.14 5.72
CA ALA A 167 18.66 0.78 4.83
C ALA A 167 17.30 0.84 5.54
N ILE A 168 16.34 1.53 4.93
CA ILE A 168 14.96 1.59 5.42
C ILE A 168 14.31 0.24 5.16
N THR A 169 14.09 -0.53 6.22
CA THR A 169 13.57 -1.89 6.13
C THR A 169 12.05 -1.93 6.22
N SER A 170 11.43 -0.94 6.85
CA SER A 170 9.98 -0.86 6.99
C SER A 170 9.51 0.59 7.02
N LEU A 171 8.30 0.83 6.51
CA LEU A 171 7.69 2.15 6.45
C LEU A 171 6.18 1.99 6.48
N ASP A 172 5.49 2.75 7.33
CA ASP A 172 4.02 2.73 7.35
C ASP A 172 3.42 4.05 7.88
N TRP A 173 2.24 4.38 7.36
CA TRP A 173 1.50 5.60 7.73
C TRP A 173 0.57 5.34 8.91
N ILE A 174 0.41 6.33 9.77
CA ILE A 174 -0.63 6.27 10.81
C ILE A 174 -1.99 6.48 10.15
N SER A 175 -2.77 5.40 10.02
CA SER A 175 -4.03 5.38 9.26
C SER A 175 -5.04 6.47 9.66
N LYS A 176 -5.14 6.79 10.96
CA LYS A 176 -6.06 7.85 11.46
C LYS A 176 -5.51 9.27 11.36
N ASN A 177 -4.21 9.42 11.10
CA ASN A 177 -3.57 10.72 11.01
C ASN A 177 -2.42 10.67 10.01
N GLU A 178 -2.76 10.89 8.74
CA GLU A 178 -1.87 10.87 7.58
C GLU A 178 -0.78 11.96 7.60
N ARG A 179 -0.73 12.79 8.63
CA ARG A 179 0.40 13.68 8.91
C ARG A 179 1.64 12.91 9.35
N TYR A 180 1.44 11.76 9.98
CA TYR A 180 2.49 11.03 10.65
C TYR A 180 2.76 9.69 9.99
N PHE A 181 4.03 9.30 9.94
CA PHE A 181 4.45 7.98 9.51
C PHE A 181 5.61 7.49 10.39
N LEU A 182 5.72 6.17 10.47
CA LEU A 182 6.81 5.46 11.10
C LEU A 182 7.72 4.85 10.05
N HIS A 183 9.00 4.76 10.37
CA HIS A 183 9.91 3.88 9.65
C HIS A 183 10.75 3.07 10.63
N GLY A 184 11.21 1.92 10.18
CA GLY A 184 12.24 1.13 10.82
C GLY A 184 13.44 0.95 9.89
N ASP A 185 14.63 0.79 10.48
CA ASP A 185 15.85 0.57 9.71
C ASP A 185 16.61 -0.72 10.10
N ASN A 186 17.67 -0.97 9.36
CA ASN A 186 18.50 -2.15 9.53
C ASN A 186 19.37 -2.15 10.81
N ASN A 187 19.40 -1.05 11.56
CA ASN A 187 20.13 -0.93 12.83
C ASN A 187 19.19 -0.87 14.05
N GLY A 188 17.91 -1.24 13.88
CA GLY A 188 16.99 -1.36 15.01
C GLY A 188 16.40 -0.02 15.44
N LEU A 189 16.59 1.04 14.66
CA LEU A 189 15.99 2.34 14.90
C LEU A 189 14.56 2.34 14.36
N ILE A 190 13.62 2.84 15.17
CA ILE A 190 12.25 3.18 14.77
C ILE A 190 12.04 4.66 15.05
N GLN A 191 11.55 5.42 14.08
CA GLN A 191 11.27 6.85 14.27
C GLN A 191 9.89 7.24 13.78
N LEU A 192 9.25 8.13 14.53
CA LEU A 192 8.02 8.82 14.14
C LEU A 192 8.34 10.19 13.55
N HIS A 193 7.82 10.45 12.35
CA HIS A 193 8.01 11.71 11.65
C HIS A 193 6.71 12.47 11.48
N ASP A 194 6.84 13.78 11.53
CA ASP A 194 5.79 14.73 11.21
C ASP A 194 6.06 15.34 9.84
N THR A 195 5.22 15.00 8.86
CA THR A 195 5.37 15.48 7.48
C THR A 195 5.07 16.98 7.34
N ARG A 196 4.17 17.52 8.17
CA ARG A 196 3.75 18.92 8.10
C ARG A 196 4.80 19.84 8.70
N ASP A 197 5.33 19.48 9.87
CA ASP A 197 6.36 20.26 10.56
C ASP A 197 7.78 19.85 10.13
N CYS A 198 7.90 18.85 9.25
CA CYS A 198 9.15 18.31 8.71
C CYS A 198 10.18 17.96 9.80
N LYS A 199 9.74 17.30 10.88
CA LYS A 199 10.60 16.95 12.01
C LYS A 199 10.36 15.53 12.51
N THR A 200 11.39 14.95 13.09
CA THR A 200 11.29 13.71 13.86
C THR A 200 10.75 14.02 15.25
N LEU A 201 9.69 13.32 15.66
CA LEU A 201 9.04 13.54 16.94
C LEU A 201 9.66 12.71 18.05
N TRP A 202 10.00 11.47 17.74
CA TRP A 202 10.65 10.56 18.66
C TRP A 202 11.29 9.36 17.97
N GLU A 203 12.14 8.69 18.72
CA GLU A 203 12.81 7.45 18.30
C GLU A 203 12.77 6.37 19.39
N ILE A 204 12.87 5.12 18.95
CA ILE A 204 13.05 3.92 19.75
C ILE A 204 14.26 3.18 19.15
N GLN A 205 15.25 2.86 19.97
CA GLN A 205 16.47 2.16 19.53
C GLN A 205 16.50 0.75 20.12
N HIS A 206 16.61 -0.25 19.24
CA HIS A 206 16.87 -1.63 19.60
C HIS A 206 18.35 -1.96 19.35
N GLU A 207 19.14 -2.02 20.43
CA GLU A 207 20.57 -2.32 20.34
C GLU A 207 20.82 -3.70 19.72
N ASN A 208 21.85 -3.78 18.87
CA ASN A 208 22.31 -5.00 18.20
C ASN A 208 21.20 -5.78 17.46
N SER A 209 20.16 -5.10 17.01
CA SER A 209 19.03 -5.71 16.31
C SER A 209 18.70 -4.92 15.06
N ARG A 210 18.03 -5.56 14.09
CA ARG A 210 17.44 -4.90 12.93
C ARG A 210 15.92 -4.88 13.05
N ILE A 211 15.28 -3.85 12.51
CA ILE A 211 13.84 -3.89 12.27
C ILE A 211 13.61 -4.67 10.99
N VAL A 212 12.77 -5.70 11.03
CA VAL A 212 12.45 -6.54 9.88
C VAL A 212 11.19 -6.04 9.19
N THR A 213 10.12 -5.82 9.97
CA THR A 213 8.86 -5.27 9.49
C THR A 213 8.24 -4.38 10.56
N LEU A 214 7.45 -3.39 10.13
CA LEU A 214 6.68 -2.50 10.99
C LEU A 214 5.36 -2.19 10.30
N ILE A 215 4.26 -2.34 11.02
CA ILE A 215 2.92 -1.98 10.54
C ILE A 215 2.11 -1.26 11.62
N CYS A 216 1.40 -0.22 11.23
CA CYS A 216 0.51 0.54 12.08
C CYS A 216 -0.84 -0.15 12.19
N ASN A 217 -1.43 -0.13 13.38
CA ASN A 217 -2.79 -0.61 13.55
C ASN A 217 -3.77 0.34 12.81
N PRO A 218 -4.72 -0.19 12.01
CA PRO A 218 -5.65 0.65 11.26
C PRO A 218 -6.67 1.39 12.15
N THR A 219 -6.94 0.89 13.36
CA THR A 219 -7.98 1.40 14.25
C THR A 219 -7.43 1.98 15.55
N GLU A 220 -6.39 1.39 16.12
CA GLU A 220 -5.78 1.83 17.37
C GLU A 220 -4.53 2.68 17.12
N SER A 221 -4.09 3.44 18.13
CA SER A 221 -2.87 4.25 18.04
C SER A 221 -1.63 3.43 18.41
N THR A 222 -1.55 2.21 17.91
CA THR A 222 -0.50 1.23 18.20
C THR A 222 0.17 0.78 16.90
N PHE A 223 1.36 0.20 17.01
CA PHE A 223 2.04 -0.43 15.89
C PHE A 223 2.71 -1.73 16.35
N VAL A 224 2.85 -2.66 15.41
CA VAL A 224 3.61 -3.89 15.62
C VAL A 224 4.90 -3.79 14.83
N CYS A 225 6.01 -4.18 15.45
CA CYS A 225 7.28 -4.36 14.76
C CYS A 225 7.87 -5.75 15.03
N SER A 226 8.47 -6.34 14.01
CA SER A 226 9.37 -7.47 14.18
C SER A 226 10.81 -6.98 14.26
N VAL A 227 11.51 -7.44 15.29
CA VAL A 227 12.91 -7.12 15.57
C VAL A 227 13.70 -8.43 15.57
N SER A 228 14.89 -8.44 14.97
CA SER A 228 15.74 -9.63 14.95
C SER A 228 17.20 -9.26 15.25
N ASP A 229 17.86 -10.07 16.07
CA ASP A 229 19.30 -9.97 16.36
C ASP A 229 20.15 -10.92 15.48
N GLY A 230 19.52 -11.58 14.50
CA GLY A 230 20.13 -12.58 13.62
C GLY A 230 19.92 -14.03 14.07
N ASN A 231 19.64 -14.27 15.36
CA ASN A 231 19.37 -15.61 15.88
C ASN A 231 17.90 -15.76 16.30
N GLU A 232 17.37 -14.76 17.01
CA GLU A 232 16.01 -14.75 17.52
C GLU A 232 15.21 -13.58 16.94
N GLY A 233 13.96 -13.87 16.60
CA GLY A 233 12.96 -12.85 16.27
C GLY A 233 12.12 -12.52 17.50
N LYS A 234 11.73 -11.25 17.62
CA LYS A 234 10.72 -10.77 18.56
C LYS A 234 9.63 -10.04 17.79
N LEU A 235 8.38 -10.19 18.24
CA LEU A 235 7.24 -9.46 17.70
C LEU A 235 6.67 -8.59 18.82
N LEU A 236 6.76 -7.28 18.66
CA LEU A 236 6.52 -6.30 19.71
C LEU A 236 5.40 -5.36 19.33
N LEU A 237 4.46 -5.12 20.24
CA LEU A 237 3.38 -4.16 20.12
C LEU A 237 3.67 -2.93 20.98
N TYR A 238 3.68 -1.77 20.35
CA TYR A 238 3.95 -0.48 20.99
C TYR A 238 2.76 0.47 20.86
N ASP A 239 2.58 1.32 21.88
CA ASP A 239 1.72 2.49 21.78
C ASP A 239 2.49 3.67 21.20
N ILE A 240 1.95 4.27 20.13
CA ILE A 240 2.60 5.34 19.37
C ILE A 240 2.74 6.62 20.21
N LYS A 241 1.76 6.91 21.07
CA LYS A 241 1.69 8.20 21.79
C LYS A 241 2.65 8.22 22.98
N THR A 242 2.70 7.12 23.71
CA THR A 242 3.47 6.93 24.93
C THR A 242 4.86 6.37 24.66
N LYS A 243 5.09 5.78 23.47
CA LYS A 243 6.33 5.13 23.04
C LYS A 243 6.65 3.88 23.88
N LYS A 244 5.68 3.38 24.64
CA LYS A 244 5.88 2.26 25.56
C LYS A 244 5.57 0.95 24.85
N LEU A 245 6.38 -0.06 25.16
CA LEU A 245 6.09 -1.44 24.83
C LEU A 245 4.84 -1.85 25.62
N GLU A 246 3.77 -2.20 24.91
CA GLU A 246 2.56 -2.72 25.54
C GLU A 246 2.69 -4.22 25.76
N ARG A 247 3.08 -4.95 24.72
CA ARG A 247 3.11 -6.42 24.72
C ARG A 247 4.20 -6.98 23.82
N THR A 248 4.73 -8.12 24.24
CA THR A 248 5.46 -9.04 23.37
C THR A 248 4.45 -10.08 22.87
N LEU A 249 4.24 -10.13 21.56
CA LEU A 249 3.33 -11.09 20.95
C LEU A 249 4.01 -12.47 20.91
N PRO A 250 3.27 -13.57 21.13
CA PRO A 250 3.86 -14.89 21.14
C PRO A 250 4.49 -15.23 19.77
N LEU A 251 5.73 -15.68 19.78
CA LEU A 251 6.48 -16.12 18.60
C LEU A 251 7.34 -17.32 19.00
N GLU A 252 7.49 -18.29 18.10
CA GLU A 252 8.33 -19.47 18.32
C GLU A 252 9.82 -19.09 18.42
N GLN A 253 10.59 -19.84 19.21
CA GLN A 253 12.04 -19.63 19.34
C GLN A 253 12.75 -19.86 18.01
N ASN A 254 13.82 -19.08 17.74
CA ASN A 254 14.61 -19.14 16.50
C ASN A 254 13.79 -18.91 15.20
N VAL A 255 12.62 -18.30 15.30
CA VAL A 255 11.79 -17.91 14.16
C VAL A 255 11.66 -16.40 14.12
N THR A 256 11.69 -15.83 12.92
CA THR A 256 11.53 -14.38 12.72
C THR A 256 10.29 -14.11 11.88
N ALA A 257 9.54 -13.09 12.26
CA ALA A 257 8.42 -12.56 11.50
C ALA A 257 8.95 -11.64 10.39
N LEU A 258 8.77 -12.05 9.13
CA LEU A 258 9.32 -11.36 7.97
C LEU A 258 8.35 -10.34 7.37
N CYS A 259 7.06 -10.65 7.39
CA CYS A 259 6.01 -9.77 6.89
C CYS A 259 4.79 -9.86 7.81
N SER A 260 3.95 -8.82 7.79
CA SER A 260 2.78 -8.75 8.67
C SER A 260 1.64 -7.96 8.01
N ALA A 261 0.41 -8.34 8.31
CA ALA A 261 -0.78 -7.63 7.87
C ALA A 261 -1.86 -7.60 8.97
N PHE A 262 -2.52 -6.46 9.11
CA PHE A 262 -3.70 -6.32 9.97
C PHE A 262 -4.98 -6.60 9.21
N ASN A 263 -5.96 -7.18 9.91
CA ASN A 263 -7.34 -7.12 9.43
C ASN A 263 -7.93 -5.71 9.62
N HIS A 264 -9.06 -5.45 8.95
CA HIS A 264 -9.69 -4.12 8.90
C HIS A 264 -10.01 -3.51 10.28
N ASN A 265 -10.28 -4.33 11.29
CA ASN A 265 -10.61 -3.86 12.64
C ASN A 265 -9.39 -3.75 13.56
N GLY A 266 -8.20 -4.18 13.11
CA GLY A 266 -6.95 -4.13 13.87
C GLY A 266 -6.86 -5.14 15.01
N GLN A 267 -7.76 -6.13 15.09
CA GLN A 267 -7.79 -7.12 16.17
C GLN A 267 -7.05 -8.41 15.81
N LEU A 268 -6.90 -8.71 14.53
CA LEU A 268 -6.13 -9.85 14.04
C LEU A 268 -4.87 -9.36 13.36
N LEU A 269 -3.74 -9.92 13.80
CA LEU A 269 -2.45 -9.77 13.14
C LEU A 269 -2.11 -11.07 12.45
N ILE A 270 -1.74 -11.00 11.18
CA ILE A 270 -1.33 -12.14 10.38
C ILE A 270 0.14 -11.97 10.04
N THR A 271 0.95 -12.94 10.39
CA THR A 271 2.40 -12.84 10.38
C THR A 271 2.99 -13.96 9.52
N GLY A 272 3.77 -13.61 8.49
CA GLY A 272 4.54 -14.58 7.71
C GLY A 272 5.92 -14.79 8.32
N LEU A 273 6.34 -16.05 8.44
CA LEU A 273 7.53 -16.44 9.19
C LEU A 273 8.69 -16.91 8.29
N SER A 274 9.89 -16.89 8.87
CA SER A 274 11.11 -17.41 8.25
C SER A 274 11.11 -18.92 8.01
N ASN A 275 10.29 -19.69 8.73
CA ASN A 275 10.14 -21.13 8.54
C ASN A 275 9.07 -21.52 7.49
N GLY A 276 8.40 -20.54 6.87
CA GLY A 276 7.35 -20.78 5.87
C GLY A 276 5.92 -20.91 6.44
N ASN A 277 5.76 -20.73 7.75
CA ASN A 277 4.45 -20.73 8.40
C ASN A 277 3.83 -19.33 8.46
N ILE A 278 2.51 -19.30 8.61
CA ILE A 278 1.72 -18.10 8.88
C ILE A 278 1.10 -18.22 10.27
N LEU A 279 1.37 -17.27 11.15
CA LEU A 279 0.69 -17.17 12.44
C LEU A 279 -0.46 -16.18 12.36
N ILE A 280 -1.57 -16.51 13.01
CA ILE A 280 -2.70 -15.61 13.21
C ILE A 280 -2.80 -15.31 14.71
N HIS A 281 -2.62 -14.04 15.08
CA HIS A 281 -2.68 -13.59 16.48
C HIS A 281 -3.99 -12.86 16.76
N ASP A 282 -4.66 -13.18 17.88
CA ASP A 282 -5.72 -12.33 18.46
C ASP A 282 -5.04 -11.27 19.34
N LEU A 283 -5.02 -10.03 18.87
CA LEU A 283 -4.43 -8.93 19.63
C LEU A 283 -5.22 -8.58 20.89
N ARG A 284 -6.48 -8.99 21.06
CA ARG A 284 -7.19 -8.69 22.32
C ARG A 284 -6.80 -9.68 23.40
N ARG A 285 -6.59 -10.95 23.02
CA ARG A 285 -6.22 -12.03 23.95
C ARG A 285 -4.72 -12.21 24.11
N ASN A 286 -3.93 -11.64 23.21
CA ASN A 286 -2.49 -11.87 23.12
C ASN A 286 -2.13 -13.36 22.93
N GLU A 287 -2.90 -14.04 22.08
CA GLU A 287 -2.78 -15.47 21.83
C GLU A 287 -2.60 -15.75 20.34
N ILE A 288 -1.91 -16.84 20.02
CA ILE A 288 -1.91 -17.42 18.67
C ILE A 288 -3.22 -18.20 18.52
N ILE A 289 -4.06 -17.79 17.57
CA ILE A 289 -5.30 -18.48 17.22
C ILE A 289 -4.99 -19.67 16.33
N ASP A 290 -4.02 -19.51 15.41
CA ASP A 290 -3.70 -20.54 14.44
C ASP A 290 -2.25 -20.44 13.93
N ASN A 291 -1.71 -21.58 13.49
CA ASN A 291 -0.40 -21.75 12.87
C ASN A 291 -0.55 -22.54 11.57
N LEU A 292 -0.54 -21.82 10.45
CA LEU A 292 -0.77 -22.37 9.13
C LEU A 292 0.55 -22.68 8.43
N ASN A 293 0.81 -23.95 8.17
CA ASN A 293 1.90 -24.35 7.27
C ASN A 293 1.51 -23.97 5.82
N CYS A 294 1.91 -22.78 5.30
CA CYS A 294 1.70 -22.44 3.87
C CYS A 294 2.81 -22.96 2.98
N HIS A 295 4.07 -22.64 3.29
CA HIS A 295 5.19 -22.89 2.40
C HIS A 295 6.33 -23.63 3.09
N SER A 296 7.20 -24.26 2.29
CA SER A 296 8.45 -24.88 2.75
C SER A 296 9.63 -23.89 2.78
N SER A 297 9.39 -22.65 2.34
CA SER A 297 10.38 -21.59 2.22
C SER A 297 9.86 -20.34 2.93
N PRO A 298 10.75 -19.42 3.36
CA PRO A 298 10.36 -18.22 4.09
C PRO A 298 9.25 -17.44 3.40
N ILE A 299 8.30 -16.92 4.17
CA ILE A 299 7.23 -16.05 3.65
C ILE A 299 7.77 -14.63 3.60
N ILE A 300 7.80 -14.05 2.41
CA ILE A 300 8.42 -12.75 2.14
C ILE A 300 7.40 -11.61 2.10
N ASP A 301 6.16 -11.90 1.72
CA ASP A 301 5.09 -10.91 1.69
C ASP A 301 3.72 -11.55 1.97
N ILE A 302 2.84 -10.80 2.62
CA ILE A 302 1.50 -11.24 3.01
C ILE A 302 0.53 -10.07 2.99
N GLU A 303 -0.65 -10.31 2.43
CA GLU A 303 -1.72 -9.31 2.43
C GLU A 303 -3.10 -9.97 2.53
N LEU A 304 -4.00 -9.30 3.25
CA LEU A 304 -5.41 -9.65 3.27
C LEU A 304 -6.08 -9.11 2.02
N ILE A 305 -6.84 -9.98 1.35
CA ILE A 305 -7.71 -9.55 0.27
C ILE A 305 -8.87 -8.75 0.89
N ASN A 306 -9.38 -7.75 0.17
CA ASN A 306 -10.41 -6.83 0.67
C ASN A 306 -11.75 -7.50 1.04
N ASP A 307 -11.92 -8.79 0.75
CA ASP A 307 -13.02 -9.59 1.30
C ASP A 307 -12.86 -9.89 2.81
N PHE A 308 -11.68 -9.64 3.39
CA PHE A 308 -11.28 -9.91 4.77
C PHE A 308 -11.46 -11.37 5.23
N THR A 309 -11.66 -12.27 4.28
CA THR A 309 -11.84 -13.70 4.51
C THR A 309 -10.69 -14.52 3.95
N ASN A 310 -9.89 -13.94 3.07
CA ASN A 310 -8.80 -14.61 2.40
C ASN A 310 -7.48 -13.86 2.56
N ILE A 311 -6.40 -14.62 2.73
CA ILE A 311 -5.02 -14.15 2.75
C ILE A 311 -4.33 -14.59 1.47
N CYS A 312 -3.45 -13.74 0.97
CA CYS A 312 -2.47 -14.09 -0.04
C CYS A 312 -1.09 -14.03 0.59
N ALA A 313 -0.27 -15.05 0.38
CA ALA A 313 1.08 -15.13 0.90
C ALA A 313 2.05 -15.53 -0.21
N GLN A 314 3.21 -14.90 -0.22
CA GLN A 314 4.29 -15.15 -1.16
C GLN A 314 5.51 -15.69 -0.43
N SER A 315 6.14 -16.73 -0.96
CA SER A 315 7.38 -17.28 -0.44
C SER A 315 8.60 -16.95 -1.29
N GLU A 316 9.77 -17.07 -0.68
CA GLU A 316 11.08 -16.82 -1.31
C GLU A 316 11.35 -17.70 -2.55
N ASP A 317 10.77 -18.89 -2.61
CA ASP A 317 10.88 -19.81 -3.76
C ASP A 317 9.99 -19.41 -4.97
N GLY A 318 9.27 -18.30 -4.84
CA GLY A 318 8.42 -17.73 -5.87
C GLY A 318 6.98 -18.26 -5.88
N LYS A 319 6.58 -19.07 -4.90
CA LYS A 319 5.19 -19.52 -4.81
C LYS A 319 4.31 -18.42 -4.22
N LEU A 320 3.11 -18.29 -4.76
CA LEU A 320 2.06 -17.42 -4.25
C LEU A 320 0.84 -18.28 -3.96
N CYS A 321 0.37 -18.28 -2.71
CA CYS A 321 -0.79 -19.03 -2.25
C CYS A 321 -1.92 -18.08 -1.83
N GLN A 322 -3.17 -18.37 -2.20
CA GLN A 322 -4.34 -17.80 -1.53
C GLN A 322 -4.97 -18.84 -0.61
N ARG A 323 -5.27 -18.43 0.63
CA ARG A 323 -5.90 -19.27 1.65
C ARG A 323 -7.09 -18.57 2.27
N SER A 324 -8.07 -19.35 2.71
CA SER A 324 -9.20 -18.82 3.46
C SER A 324 -8.94 -18.84 4.96
N LEU A 325 -9.21 -17.73 5.63
CA LEU A 325 -9.24 -17.60 7.09
C LEU A 325 -10.42 -18.34 7.73
N ASN A 326 -11.47 -18.64 6.94
CA ASN A 326 -12.66 -19.32 7.45
C ASN A 326 -12.52 -20.85 7.44
N HIS A 327 -11.66 -21.36 6.55
CA HIS A 327 -11.45 -22.79 6.33
C HIS A 327 -9.95 -23.10 6.42
N PHE A 328 -9.48 -23.20 7.66
CA PHE A 328 -8.11 -23.50 8.01
C PHE A 328 -7.68 -24.81 7.32
N GLY A 329 -6.68 -24.72 6.44
CA GLY A 329 -6.13 -25.84 5.68
C GLY A 329 -6.48 -25.89 4.19
N LYS A 330 -7.45 -25.10 3.70
CA LYS A 330 -7.77 -25.07 2.26
C LYS A 330 -6.95 -23.99 1.53
N ILE A 331 -6.02 -24.44 0.69
CA ILE A 331 -5.43 -23.60 -0.36
C ILE A 331 -6.49 -23.42 -1.45
N LEU A 332 -6.84 -22.16 -1.75
CA LEU A 332 -7.79 -21.84 -2.82
C LEU A 332 -7.14 -21.98 -4.19
N TRP A 333 -5.91 -21.49 -4.32
CA TRP A 333 -5.03 -21.72 -5.46
C TRP A 333 -3.57 -21.45 -5.06
N GLU A 334 -2.66 -21.99 -5.86
CA GLU A 334 -1.21 -21.79 -5.75
C GLU A 334 -0.66 -21.58 -7.16
N THR A 335 0.21 -20.58 -7.33
CA THR A 335 0.93 -20.35 -8.59
C THR A 335 2.40 -20.10 -8.32
N LYS A 336 3.26 -20.31 -9.33
CA LYS A 336 4.68 -20.00 -9.25
C LYS A 336 5.01 -18.80 -10.12
N ILE A 337 5.59 -17.79 -9.50
CA ILE A 337 5.96 -16.52 -10.08
C ILE A 337 7.48 -16.43 -10.15
N LYS A 338 7.99 -15.87 -11.24
CA LYS A 338 9.42 -15.54 -11.36
C LYS A 338 9.67 -14.23 -10.64
N ILE A 339 10.12 -14.32 -9.39
CA ILE A 339 10.53 -13.17 -8.60
C ILE A 339 12.04 -12.96 -8.79
N GLU A 340 12.47 -11.70 -8.76
CA GLU A 340 13.88 -11.39 -8.63
C GLU A 340 14.34 -11.74 -7.21
N LYS A 341 15.42 -12.53 -7.11
CA LYS A 341 16.00 -12.87 -5.81
C LYS A 341 16.77 -11.67 -5.29
N ASN A 342 16.13 -10.87 -4.43
CA ASN A 342 16.79 -9.81 -3.71
C ASN A 342 16.63 -10.02 -2.20
N PRO A 343 17.73 -10.10 -1.42
CA PRO A 343 17.64 -10.26 0.04
C PRO A 343 16.97 -9.07 0.73
N VAL A 344 16.89 -7.93 0.06
CA VAL A 344 16.27 -6.71 0.60
C VAL A 344 15.18 -6.25 -0.36
N HIS A 345 13.94 -6.33 0.10
CA HIS A 345 12.75 -5.93 -0.63
C HIS A 345 11.71 -5.38 0.35
N GLY A 346 10.79 -4.58 -0.18
CA GLY A 346 9.59 -4.16 0.53
C GLY A 346 8.41 -5.03 0.15
N LYS A 347 7.22 -4.42 0.12
CA LYS A 347 6.01 -5.11 -0.34
C LYS A 347 6.12 -5.47 -1.82
N LEU A 348 5.95 -6.74 -2.16
CA LEU A 348 6.16 -7.28 -3.51
C LEU A 348 4.88 -7.41 -4.32
N PHE A 349 3.73 -7.53 -3.66
CA PHE A 349 2.45 -7.50 -4.35
C PHE A 349 1.42 -6.71 -3.56
N THR A 350 0.40 -6.19 -4.25
CA THR A 350 -0.74 -5.60 -3.60
C THR A 350 -2.01 -5.64 -4.43
N PHE A 351 -3.18 -5.45 -3.81
CA PHE A 351 -4.48 -5.57 -4.47
C PHE A 351 -5.11 -4.22 -4.79
N ASP A 352 -5.98 -4.23 -5.80
CA ASP A 352 -6.91 -3.13 -6.03
C ASP A 352 -8.01 -3.09 -4.94
N GLN A 353 -8.80 -2.02 -4.90
CA GLN A 353 -9.90 -1.88 -3.93
C GLN A 353 -10.93 -3.02 -4.00
N THR A 354 -11.11 -3.66 -5.15
CA THR A 354 -12.07 -4.77 -5.27
C THR A 354 -11.50 -6.13 -4.86
N GLY A 355 -10.17 -6.26 -4.80
CA GLY A 355 -9.48 -7.53 -4.56
C GLY A 355 -9.47 -8.46 -5.78
N ASN A 356 -9.97 -8.01 -6.93
CA ASN A 356 -10.01 -8.81 -8.17
C ASN A 356 -8.73 -8.69 -8.99
N TYR A 357 -7.92 -7.67 -8.72
CA TYR A 357 -6.69 -7.38 -9.44
C TYR A 357 -5.53 -7.22 -8.47
N MET A 358 -4.35 -7.65 -8.91
CA MET A 358 -3.13 -7.62 -8.12
C MET A 358 -2.01 -6.97 -8.92
N LEU A 359 -1.39 -5.95 -8.34
CA LEU A 359 -0.11 -5.41 -8.76
C LEU A 359 1.00 -6.28 -8.18
N LEU A 360 1.92 -6.74 -9.02
CA LEU A 360 2.98 -7.65 -8.65
C LEU A 360 4.32 -7.15 -9.17
N CYS A 361 5.32 -7.10 -8.29
CA CYS A 361 6.70 -6.81 -8.64
C CYS A 361 7.30 -7.96 -9.44
N THR A 362 7.80 -7.64 -10.62
CA THR A 362 8.55 -8.57 -11.48
C THR A 362 9.89 -7.97 -11.87
N GLN A 363 10.76 -8.75 -12.50
CA GLN A 363 12.09 -8.31 -12.96
C GLN A 363 12.03 -7.08 -13.88
N THR A 364 10.95 -6.92 -14.66
CA THR A 364 10.81 -5.85 -15.65
C THR A 364 9.99 -4.66 -15.16
N GLY A 365 9.46 -4.69 -13.94
CA GLY A 365 8.53 -3.68 -13.41
C GLY A 365 7.37 -4.27 -12.61
N GLY A 366 6.48 -3.40 -12.16
CA GLY A 366 5.17 -3.81 -11.64
C GLY A 366 4.22 -4.19 -12.78
N ASN A 367 3.51 -5.30 -12.61
CA ASN A 367 2.54 -5.80 -13.59
C ASN A 367 1.21 -6.08 -12.89
N ILE A 368 0.10 -5.83 -13.58
CA ILE A 368 -1.24 -6.07 -13.03
C ILE A 368 -1.81 -7.36 -13.59
N TYR A 369 -2.30 -8.19 -12.68
CA TYR A 369 -2.89 -9.49 -12.96
C TYR A 369 -4.34 -9.54 -12.50
N LYS A 370 -5.19 -10.25 -13.24
CA LYS A 370 -6.49 -10.71 -12.74
C LYS A 370 -6.27 -11.82 -11.73
N MET A 371 -7.03 -11.83 -10.65
CA MET A 371 -7.00 -12.90 -9.67
C MET A 371 -7.84 -14.11 -10.15
N PRO A 372 -7.33 -15.36 -10.05
CA PRO A 372 -5.97 -15.74 -9.66
C PRO A 372 -4.92 -15.45 -10.75
N PRO A 373 -3.66 -15.11 -10.38
CA PRO A 373 -2.61 -14.74 -11.32
C PRO A 373 -2.08 -15.97 -12.08
N GLY A 374 -2.67 -16.24 -13.25
CA GLY A 374 -2.23 -17.25 -14.20
C GLY A 374 -1.40 -16.68 -15.35
N ALA A 375 -0.82 -17.54 -16.19
CA ALA A 375 -0.06 -17.13 -17.39
C ALA A 375 -0.89 -16.28 -18.37
N GLN A 376 -2.21 -16.52 -18.44
CA GLN A 376 -3.17 -15.72 -19.22
C GLN A 376 -3.82 -14.58 -18.41
N GLY A 377 -3.41 -14.40 -17.16
CA GLY A 377 -4.00 -13.44 -16.23
C GLY A 377 -3.33 -12.06 -16.23
N LYS A 378 -2.23 -11.83 -16.97
CA LYS A 378 -1.58 -10.52 -17.05
C LYS A 378 -2.46 -9.56 -17.87
N ILE A 379 -2.91 -8.47 -17.26
CA ILE A 379 -3.82 -7.48 -17.87
C ILE A 379 -3.07 -6.24 -18.34
N LEU A 380 -2.09 -5.80 -17.56
CA LEU A 380 -1.36 -4.60 -17.86
C LEU A 380 0.10 -4.75 -17.43
N GLU A 381 1.00 -4.40 -18.35
CA GLU A 381 2.43 -4.35 -18.09
C GLU A 381 2.83 -2.89 -17.92
N LEU A 382 3.09 -2.47 -16.68
CA LEU A 382 3.54 -1.09 -16.40
C LEU A 382 5.03 -0.95 -16.70
N GLY A 383 5.80 -1.98 -16.34
CA GLY A 383 7.20 -2.13 -16.75
C GLY A 383 8.17 -1.02 -16.31
N GLY A 384 9.34 -1.08 -16.94
CA GLY A 384 10.39 -0.06 -17.01
C GLY A 384 11.47 -0.14 -15.92
N HIS A 385 11.32 -0.90 -14.84
CA HIS A 385 12.37 -1.00 -13.81
C HIS A 385 13.42 -2.04 -14.24
N LYS A 386 14.67 -1.85 -13.81
CA LYS A 386 15.74 -2.85 -13.96
C LYS A 386 15.86 -3.65 -12.66
N GLY A 387 14.70 -4.11 -12.18
CA GLY A 387 14.52 -4.78 -10.91
C GLY A 387 13.62 -4.00 -9.96
N THR A 388 12.46 -4.55 -9.64
CA THR A 388 11.44 -3.91 -8.81
C THR A 388 11.53 -4.47 -7.39
N LEU A 389 11.68 -3.60 -6.40
CA LEU A 389 11.90 -4.00 -5.00
C LEU A 389 10.68 -3.77 -4.12
N CYS A 390 9.81 -2.86 -4.50
CA CYS A 390 8.59 -2.58 -3.77
C CYS A 390 7.47 -2.06 -4.69
N CYS A 391 6.23 -2.28 -4.27
CA CYS A 391 5.07 -1.67 -4.88
C CYS A 391 4.01 -1.25 -3.84
N ASP A 392 3.17 -0.33 -4.26
CA ASP A 392 1.97 0.07 -3.54
C ASP A 392 0.87 0.49 -4.53
N TRP A 393 -0.39 0.33 -4.13
CA TRP A 393 -1.54 0.66 -4.97
C TRP A 393 -2.56 1.41 -4.12
N SER A 394 -2.66 2.71 -4.35
CA SER A 394 -3.70 3.56 -3.78
C SER A 394 -4.77 3.84 -4.84
N THR A 395 -6.01 4.05 -4.41
CA THR A 395 -7.09 4.43 -5.33
C THR A 395 -7.81 5.63 -4.75
N ALA A 396 -7.88 6.69 -5.54
CA ALA A 396 -8.54 7.95 -5.19
C ALA A 396 -9.43 8.39 -6.36
N ASN A 397 -10.68 8.75 -6.08
CA ASN A 397 -11.62 9.32 -7.07
C ASN A 397 -11.76 8.49 -8.38
N GLN A 398 -11.92 7.17 -8.28
CA GLN A 398 -12.05 6.25 -9.44
C GLN A 398 -10.79 6.15 -10.32
N SER A 399 -9.66 6.69 -9.87
CA SER A 399 -8.36 6.48 -10.49
C SER A 399 -7.44 5.70 -9.55
N GLY A 400 -6.89 4.60 -10.05
CA GLY A 400 -5.87 3.83 -9.36
C GLY A 400 -4.51 4.47 -9.58
N THR A 401 -3.75 4.71 -8.52
CA THR A 401 -2.35 5.12 -8.60
C THR A 401 -1.47 3.97 -8.12
N CYS A 402 -0.73 3.37 -9.03
CA CYS A 402 0.26 2.35 -8.72
C CYS A 402 1.63 3.00 -8.59
N ILE A 403 2.32 2.73 -7.48
CA ILE A 403 3.69 3.15 -7.25
C ILE A 403 4.58 1.92 -7.25
N THR A 404 5.70 1.99 -7.95
CA THR A 404 6.73 0.95 -7.94
C THR A 404 8.09 1.56 -7.68
N GLY A 405 8.88 0.96 -6.79
CA GLY A 405 10.26 1.36 -6.50
C GLY A 405 11.26 0.38 -7.12
N GLY A 406 12.27 0.92 -7.79
CA GLY A 406 13.31 0.16 -8.47
C GLY A 406 14.65 0.13 -7.72
N ALA A 407 15.44 -0.90 -8.03
CA ALA A 407 16.84 -1.02 -7.58
C ALA A 407 17.74 0.10 -8.11
N GLU A 408 17.34 0.76 -9.20
CA GLU A 408 18.06 1.90 -9.77
C GLU A 408 17.80 3.25 -9.05
N GLY A 409 17.05 3.26 -7.94
CA GLY A 409 16.73 4.49 -7.20
C GLY A 409 15.65 5.35 -7.84
N LYS A 410 14.82 4.75 -8.69
CA LYS A 410 13.71 5.42 -9.36
C LYS A 410 12.40 4.87 -8.85
N ALA A 411 11.45 5.76 -8.55
CA ALA A 411 10.06 5.37 -8.35
C ALA A 411 9.25 5.71 -9.61
N ARG A 412 8.28 4.88 -9.97
CA ARG A 412 7.30 5.19 -11.01
C ARG A 412 5.92 5.36 -10.43
N VAL A 413 5.19 6.31 -10.98
CA VAL A 413 3.79 6.58 -10.69
C VAL A 413 3.01 6.24 -11.94
N SER A 414 2.19 5.20 -11.88
CA SER A 414 1.31 4.81 -12.99
C SER A 414 -0.12 5.13 -12.60
N THR A 415 -0.76 6.05 -13.32
CA THR A 415 -2.15 6.43 -13.10
C THR A 415 -3.04 5.61 -14.02
N LEU A 416 -4.01 4.94 -13.44
CA LEU A 416 -4.90 3.99 -14.08
C LEU A 416 -6.33 4.49 -13.98
N LEU A 417 -7.09 4.31 -15.05
CA LEU A 417 -8.54 4.40 -15.03
C LEU A 417 -9.10 3.00 -14.82
N SER A 418 -9.93 2.84 -13.78
CA SER A 418 -10.69 1.60 -13.58
C SER A 418 -11.71 1.39 -14.71
N PRO A 419 -12.05 0.12 -15.03
CA PRO A 419 -13.06 -0.20 -16.03
C PRO A 419 -14.44 0.41 -15.75
#